data_AF-A0AA34TIY7-F1
#
_entry.id   AF-A0AA34TIY7-F1
#
_cell.length_a   1.000
_cell.length_b   1.000
_cell.length_c   1.000
_cell.angle_alpha   90.00
_cell.angle_beta   90.00
_cell.angle_gamma   90.00
#
_symmetry.space_group_name_H-M   'P 1'
#
loop_
_entity.id
_entity.type
_entity.pdbx_description
1 polymer ?
#
loop_
_entity_poly.entity_id
_entity_poly.type
_entity_poly.pdbx_seq_one_letter_code
_entity_poly.pdbx_strand_id
1 'polypeptide(L)'
;MLNLEIPNDALVMLQKLMDENKFEFAPRSKSHVISSLAKVIIENLTINDFKEFGFDHNGSRDLVFIFISDDDVQYYIKFKFLNNGEIVKFISFHEVEYK
;
A
#
# COMPACT_ATOMS: atom_id res chain seq x y z
N MET A 1 4.88 6.01 19.55
CA MET A 1 3.91 5.22 18.75
C MET A 1 3.80 5.92 17.40
N LEU A 2 3.78 5.17 16.30
CA LEU A 2 3.48 5.72 14.98
C LEU A 2 2.00 6.10 14.91
N ASN A 3 1.68 7.24 14.32
CA ASN A 3 0.31 7.63 14.04
C ASN A 3 -0.03 7.24 12.60
N LEU A 4 -0.84 6.19 12.43
CA LEU A 4 -1.22 5.68 11.09
C LEU A 4 -2.14 6.62 10.30
N GLU A 5 -2.52 7.78 10.85
CA GLU A 5 -3.19 8.85 10.10
C GLU A 5 -2.18 9.81 9.42
N ILE A 6 -0.89 9.69 9.73
CA ILE A 6 0.19 10.47 9.12
C ILE A 6 0.83 9.65 7.99
N PRO A 7 0.88 10.14 6.74
CA PRO A 7 1.40 9.37 5.60
C PRO A 7 2.82 8.82 5.77
N ASN A 8 3.72 9.58 6.40
CA ASN A 8 5.09 9.13 6.64
C ASN A 8 5.16 7.98 7.66
N ASP A 9 4.40 8.07 8.74
CA ASP A 9 4.31 7.01 9.75
C ASP A 9 3.63 5.75 9.18
N ALA A 10 2.62 5.94 8.32
CA ALA A 10 1.99 4.86 7.57
C ALA A 10 2.98 4.18 6.61
N LEU A 11 3.82 4.93 5.90
CA LEU A 11 4.86 4.35 5.03
C LEU A 11 5.86 3.51 5.82
N VAL A 12 6.37 4.03 6.95
CA VAL A 12 7.29 3.28 7.84
C VAL A 12 6.63 1.99 8.33
N MET A 13 5.35 2.05 8.70
CA MET A 13 4.62 0.85 9.15
C MET A 13 4.38 -0.15 8.01
N LEU A 14 4.04 0.33 6.81
CA LEU A 14 3.87 -0.48 5.61
C LEU A 14 5.16 -1.27 5.30
N GLN A 15 6.31 -0.59 5.26
CA GLN A 15 7.62 -1.20 4.99
C GLN A 15 7.94 -2.28 6.02
N LYS A 16 7.78 -1.96 7.32
CA LYS A 16 7.97 -2.94 8.40
C LYS A 16 7.10 -4.19 8.23
N LEU A 17 5.82 -4.04 7.91
CA LEU A 17 4.91 -5.18 7.76
C LEU A 17 5.20 -6.01 6.51
N MET A 18 5.72 -5.39 5.44
CA MET A 18 6.20 -6.11 4.25
C MET A 18 7.43 -6.96 4.57
N ASP A 19 8.36 -6.45 5.37
CA ASP A 19 9.54 -7.19 5.83
C ASP A 19 9.14 -8.40 6.68
N GLU A 20 8.17 -8.21 7.58
CA GLU A 20 7.62 -9.27 8.45
C GLU A 20 6.70 -10.27 7.70
N ASN A 21 6.47 -10.12 6.39
CA ASN A 21 5.49 -10.90 5.61
C ASN A 21 4.06 -10.81 6.15
N LYS A 22 3.69 -9.71 6.80
CA LYS A 22 2.37 -9.47 7.37
C LYS A 22 1.48 -8.68 6.41
N PHE A 23 1.23 -9.27 5.26
CA PHE A 23 0.37 -8.66 4.25
C PHE A 23 -0.49 -9.68 3.52
N GLU A 24 -1.60 -9.22 2.97
CA GLU A 24 -2.48 -9.98 2.11
C GLU A 24 -2.94 -9.14 0.91
N PHE A 25 -3.25 -9.81 -0.19
CA PHE A 25 -3.88 -9.18 -1.35
C PHE A 25 -5.39 -9.41 -1.32
N ALA A 26 -6.17 -8.37 -1.58
CA ALA A 26 -7.60 -8.51 -1.78
C ALA A 26 -7.89 -9.42 -2.99
N PRO A 27 -8.91 -10.30 -2.95
CA PRO A 27 -9.28 -11.12 -4.09
C PRO A 27 -9.65 -10.25 -5.30
N ARG A 28 -9.04 -10.46 -6.48
CA ARG A 28 -9.30 -9.65 -7.68
C ARG A 28 -9.21 -10.43 -9.00
N SER A 29 -9.84 -9.84 -10.02
CA SER A 29 -9.86 -10.31 -11.41
C SER A 29 -8.61 -9.90 -12.23
N LYS A 30 -8.01 -8.72 -11.95
CA LYS A 30 -6.66 -8.37 -12.44
C LYS A 30 -5.62 -8.92 -11.47
N SER A 31 -4.57 -9.55 -12.00
CA SER A 31 -3.45 -10.04 -11.20
C SER A 31 -2.79 -8.90 -10.44
N HIS A 32 -2.56 -9.10 -9.15
CA HIS A 32 -1.63 -8.26 -8.40
C HIS A 32 -0.21 -8.56 -8.86
N VAL A 33 0.70 -7.63 -8.61
CA VAL A 33 2.14 -7.93 -8.65
C VAL A 33 2.44 -9.16 -7.78
N ILE A 34 3.41 -9.97 -8.19
CA ILE A 34 3.86 -11.10 -7.38
C ILE A 34 4.46 -10.60 -6.06
N SER A 35 4.32 -11.37 -4.98
CA SER A 35 4.73 -10.97 -3.63
C SER A 35 6.18 -10.51 -3.51
N SER A 36 7.11 -11.13 -4.25
CA SER A 36 8.52 -10.72 -4.26
C SER A 36 8.73 -9.34 -4.87
N LEU A 37 8.04 -9.04 -5.98
CA LEU A 37 8.10 -7.73 -6.63
C LEU A 37 7.43 -6.66 -5.76
N ALA A 38 6.31 -6.99 -5.12
CA ALA A 38 5.64 -6.09 -4.18
C ALA A 38 6.59 -5.61 -3.07
N LYS A 39 7.38 -6.51 -2.48
CA LYS A 39 8.36 -6.16 -1.45
C LYS A 39 9.40 -5.17 -1.95
N VAL A 40 10.01 -5.44 -3.10
CA VAL A 40 11.03 -4.56 -3.70
C VAL A 40 10.45 -3.17 -3.96
N ILE A 41 9.23 -3.08 -4.49
CA ILE A 41 8.59 -1.78 -4.74
C ILE A 41 8.35 -1.03 -3.43
N ILE A 42 7.77 -1.69 -2.42
CA ILE A 42 7.48 -1.05 -1.13
C ILE A 42 8.75 -0.62 -0.39
N GLU A 43 9.82 -1.41 -0.46
CA GLU A 43 11.11 -1.09 0.15
C GLU A 43 11.71 0.21 -0.42
N ASN A 44 11.48 0.47 -1.71
CA ASN A 44 11.97 1.67 -2.39
C ASN A 44 11.01 2.87 -2.34
N LEU A 45 9.77 2.70 -1.87
CA LEU A 45 8.84 3.82 -1.74
C LEU A 45 9.37 4.87 -0.76
N THR A 46 9.19 6.12 -1.15
CA THR A 46 9.45 7.30 -0.34
C THR A 46 8.15 8.05 -0.06
N ILE A 47 8.22 9.02 0.85
CA ILE A 47 7.08 9.89 1.12
C ILE A 47 6.69 10.77 -0.08
N ASN A 48 7.58 10.97 -1.05
CA ASN A 48 7.29 11.75 -2.25
C ASN A 48 6.36 11.00 -3.21
N ASP A 49 6.30 9.67 -3.10
CA ASP A 49 5.41 8.80 -3.88
C ASP A 49 3.97 8.80 -3.32
N PHE A 50 3.75 9.45 -2.16
CA PHE A 50 2.43 9.55 -1.55
C PHE A 50 1.52 10.44 -2.38
N LYS A 51 0.36 9.90 -2.77
CA LYS A 51 -0.63 10.62 -3.59
C LYS A 51 -1.75 11.22 -2.75
N GLU A 52 -2.46 10.36 -2.02
CA GLU A 52 -3.61 10.74 -1.20
C GLU A 52 -3.97 9.64 -0.20
N PHE A 53 -4.77 9.99 0.81
CA PHE A 53 -5.43 9.03 1.69
C PHE A 53 -6.89 9.43 1.91
N GLY A 54 -7.73 8.46 2.25
CA GLY A 54 -9.14 8.73 2.56
C GLY A 54 -9.81 7.52 3.20
N PHE A 55 -11.07 7.69 3.60
CA PHE A 55 -11.84 6.59 4.18
C PHE A 55 -12.30 5.60 3.10
N ASP A 56 -12.27 4.31 3.44
CA ASP A 56 -12.82 3.25 2.61
C ASP A 56 -14.33 3.48 2.35
N HIS A 57 -14.73 3.41 1.08
CA HIS A 57 -16.09 3.71 0.62
C HIS A 57 -17.13 2.67 1.06
N ASN A 58 -16.71 1.52 1.57
CA ASN A 58 -17.61 0.47 2.09
C ASN A 58 -18.17 0.76 3.50
N GLY A 59 -17.83 1.91 4.10
CA GLY A 59 -18.34 2.31 5.42
C GLY A 59 -17.57 1.73 6.61
N SER A 60 -16.47 0.97 6.38
CA SER A 60 -15.59 0.46 7.44
C SER A 60 -14.84 1.56 8.19
N ARG A 61 -14.76 2.78 7.63
CA ARG A 61 -13.92 3.89 8.12
C ARG A 61 -12.43 3.58 8.19
N ASP A 62 -11.99 2.50 7.55
CA ASP A 62 -10.57 2.22 7.43
C ASP A 62 -9.91 3.29 6.56
N LEU A 63 -8.74 3.79 6.98
CA LEU A 63 -7.94 4.68 6.16
C LEU A 63 -7.27 3.88 5.04
N VAL A 64 -7.46 4.37 3.82
CA VAL A 64 -6.90 3.82 2.60
C VAL A 64 -5.88 4.80 2.07
N PHE A 65 -4.66 4.30 1.84
CA PHE A 65 -3.54 5.07 1.31
C PHE A 65 -3.32 4.73 -0.14
N ILE A 66 -2.91 5.74 -0.92
CA ILE A 66 -2.54 5.60 -2.32
C ILE A 66 -1.13 6.16 -2.51
N PHE A 67 -0.25 5.31 -3.03
CA PHE A 67 1.09 5.67 -3.49
C PHE A 67 1.21 5.37 -4.99
N ILE A 68 2.02 6.17 -5.68
CA ILE A 68 2.42 5.96 -7.06
C ILE A 68 3.95 6.02 -7.09
N SER A 69 4.61 4.90 -7.37
CA SER A 69 6.08 4.87 -7.42
C SER A 69 6.61 5.71 -8.58
N ASP A 70 7.71 6.43 -8.37
CA ASP A 70 8.40 7.24 -9.39
C ASP A 70 9.65 6.55 -9.97
N ASP A 71 9.53 5.24 -10.24
CA ASP A 71 10.55 4.44 -10.93
C ASP A 71 10.31 4.39 -12.46
N ASP A 72 11.21 3.74 -13.21
CA ASP A 72 11.06 3.47 -14.66
C ASP A 72 9.70 2.86 -15.03
N VAL A 73 9.09 2.13 -14.09
CA VAL A 73 7.71 1.64 -14.16
C VAL A 73 6.94 2.17 -12.96
N GLN A 74 5.89 2.95 -13.20
CA GLN A 74 5.03 3.45 -12.13
C GLN A 74 4.05 2.36 -11.67
N TYR A 75 3.90 2.20 -10.37
CA TYR A 75 2.95 1.27 -9.77
C TYR A 75 1.88 2.02 -8.97
N TYR A 76 0.62 1.69 -9.21
CA TYR A 76 -0.50 2.14 -8.38
C TYR A 76 -0.69 1.21 -7.18
N ILE A 77 -0.52 1.76 -5.98
CA ILE A 77 -0.50 1.00 -4.73
C ILE A 77 -1.59 1.55 -3.81
N LYS A 78 -2.64 0.76 -3.59
CA LYS A 78 -3.76 1.10 -2.70
C LYS A 78 -3.86 0.06 -1.60
N PHE A 79 -3.76 0.49 -0.35
CA PHE A 79 -3.78 -0.43 0.80
C PHE A 79 -4.46 0.18 2.03
N LYS A 80 -4.76 -0.68 2.99
CA LYS A 80 -5.19 -0.28 4.33
C LYS A 80 -4.57 -1.17 5.40
N PHE A 81 -4.51 -0.67 6.62
CA PHE A 81 -4.11 -1.45 7.79
C PHE A 81 -5.32 -2.16 8.38
N LEU A 82 -5.14 -3.44 8.72
CA LEU A 82 -6.11 -4.24 9.46
C LEU A 82 -5.62 -4.46 10.89
N ASN A 83 -6.51 -4.93 11.76
CA ASN A 83 -6.19 -5.36 13.13
C ASN A 83 -5.33 -4.32 13.88
N ASN A 84 -5.75 -3.05 13.87
CA ASN A 84 -5.03 -1.95 14.51
C ASN A 84 -3.56 -1.78 14.05
N GLY A 85 -3.26 -2.09 12.79
CA GLY A 85 -1.91 -1.95 12.25
C GLY A 85 -1.07 -3.22 12.27
N GLU A 86 -1.64 -4.39 12.56
CA GLU A 86 -0.86 -5.63 12.59
C GLU A 86 -0.67 -6.28 11.21
N ILE A 87 -1.53 -5.97 10.24
CA ILE A 87 -1.50 -6.56 8.88
C ILE A 87 -1.80 -5.46 7.85
N VAL A 88 -1.14 -5.51 6.69
CA VAL A 88 -1.49 -4.71 5.51
C VAL A 88 -2.38 -5.51 4.56
N LYS A 89 -3.51 -4.92 4.16
CA LYS A 89 -4.30 -5.43 3.05
C LYS A 89 -4.09 -4.56 1.82
N PHE A 90 -3.45 -5.10 0.79
CA PHE A 90 -3.41 -4.47 -0.52
C PHE A 90 -4.75 -4.62 -1.21
N ILE A 91 -5.46 -3.51 -1.35
CA ILE A 91 -6.69 -3.43 -2.11
C ILE A 91 -6.36 -3.48 -3.60
N SER A 92 -5.31 -2.77 -4.03
CA SER A 92 -4.84 -2.70 -5.41
C SER A 92 -3.32 -2.61 -5.46
N PHE A 93 -2.68 -3.40 -6.32
CA PHE A 93 -1.25 -3.26 -6.60
C PHE A 93 -0.94 -3.72 -8.03
N HIS A 94 -0.74 -2.76 -8.94
CA HIS A 94 -0.48 -3.04 -10.35
C HIS A 94 0.32 -1.90 -11.01
N GLU A 95 0.98 -2.21 -12.13
CA GLU A 95 1.62 -1.21 -13.00
C GLU A 95 0.58 -0.22 -13.54
N VAL A 96 0.94 1.05 -13.62
CA VAL A 96 0.11 2.10 -14.22
C VAL A 96 0.11 1.90 -15.74
N GLU A 97 -1.05 1.54 -16.30
CA GLU A 97 -1.25 1.52 -17.74
C GLU A 97 -1.49 2.96 -18.24
N TYR A 98 -0.50 3.56 -18.90
CA TYR A 98 -0.74 4.79 -19.68
C TYR A 98 -1.55 4.44 -20.93
N LYS A 99 -2.70 5.10 -21.09
CA LYS A 99 -3.51 5.03 -22.32
C LYS A 99 -3.23 6.22 -23.21
#